data_AF-A0A233HKW1-F1
#
_entry.id   AF-A0A233HKW1-F1
#
_cell.length_a   1.000
_cell.length_b   1.000
_cell.length_c   1.000
_cell.angle_alpha   90.00
_cell.angle_beta   90.00
_cell.angle_gamma   90.00
#
_symmetry.space_group_name_H-M   'P 1'
#
loop_
_entity.id
_entity.type
_entity.pdbx_description
1 polymer ?
#
loop_
_entity_poly.entity_id
_entity_poly.type
_entity_poly.pdbx_seq_one_letter_code
_entity_poly.pdbx_strand_id
1 'polypeptide(L)'
;MLVSESYKYNQLKWLYSALSGFCAAYFLALFSSSNSIDESTCLFMSTLLFAACFPMFTAFAIAHVHIAEIDLSVEQCEKVLGSQLVSKMVRLSFFLLFFAVAFLMAFFSFWFMLLFIITAILCFVSFGVLILKLREA
;
A
#
# COMPACT_ATOMS: atom_id res chain seq x y z
N MET A 1 -8.39 -25.51 9.65
CA MET A 1 -8.34 -24.55 8.52
C MET A 1 -8.81 -23.14 8.91
N LEU A 2 -9.76 -22.97 9.84
CA LEU A 2 -10.24 -21.64 10.29
C LEU A 2 -9.17 -20.70 10.90
N VAL A 3 -8.15 -21.24 11.58
CA VAL A 3 -7.12 -20.43 12.25
C VAL A 3 -6.19 -19.71 11.26
N SER A 4 -5.82 -20.35 10.14
CA SER A 4 -4.88 -19.73 9.18
C SER A 4 -5.52 -18.60 8.37
N GLU A 5 -6.81 -18.70 8.09
CA GLU A 5 -7.55 -17.67 7.32
C GLU A 5 -7.87 -16.44 8.16
N SER A 6 -8.25 -16.64 9.42
CA SER A 6 -8.38 -15.58 10.42
C SER A 6 -7.08 -14.79 10.56
N TYR A 7 -5.93 -15.46 10.59
CA TYR A 7 -4.62 -14.82 10.69
C TYR A 7 -4.28 -13.94 9.48
N LYS A 8 -4.46 -14.46 8.26
CA LYS A 8 -4.21 -13.71 7.01
C LYS A 8 -5.08 -12.46 6.91
N TYR A 9 -6.34 -12.59 7.26
CA TYR A 9 -7.29 -11.48 7.24
C TYR A 9 -6.92 -10.38 8.25
N ASN A 10 -6.53 -10.78 9.46
CA ASN A 10 -6.09 -9.83 10.48
C ASN A 10 -4.80 -9.11 10.06
N GLN A 11 -3.84 -9.81 9.43
CA GLN A 11 -2.63 -9.18 8.88
C GLN A 11 -2.95 -8.12 7.81
N LEU A 12 -3.89 -8.41 6.90
CA LEU A 12 -4.30 -7.47 5.85
C LEU A 12 -4.97 -6.22 6.44
N LYS A 13 -5.82 -6.39 7.46
CA LYS A 13 -6.42 -5.27 8.20
C LYS A 13 -5.34 -4.32 8.73
N TRP A 14 -4.37 -4.85 9.46
CA TRP A 14 -3.27 -4.05 10.03
C TRP A 14 -2.41 -3.39 8.95
N LEU A 15 -2.15 -4.10 7.85
CA LEU A 15 -1.42 -3.55 6.72
C LEU A 15 -2.13 -2.34 6.11
N TYR A 16 -3.41 -2.46 5.75
CA TYR A 16 -4.14 -1.35 5.13
C TYR A 16 -4.34 -0.17 6.09
N SER A 17 -4.59 -0.42 7.38
CA SER A 17 -4.62 0.64 8.40
C SER A 17 -3.28 1.37 8.53
N ALA A 18 -2.17 0.64 8.55
CA ALA A 18 -0.83 1.25 8.60
C ALA A 18 -0.53 2.07 7.34
N LEU A 19 -0.91 1.57 6.15
CA LEU A 19 -0.73 2.29 4.88
C LEU A 19 -1.60 3.56 4.79
N SER A 20 -2.83 3.51 5.30
CA SER A 20 -3.68 4.71 5.44
C SER A 20 -3.02 5.72 6.39
N GLY A 21 -2.53 5.27 7.54
CA GLY A 21 -1.76 6.11 8.48
C GLY A 21 -0.49 6.71 7.86
N PHE A 22 0.24 5.95 7.05
CA PHE A 22 1.40 6.44 6.31
C PHE A 22 1.03 7.56 5.33
N CYS A 23 -0.09 7.42 4.60
CA CYS A 23 -0.59 8.47 3.72
C CYS A 23 -1.04 9.72 4.51
N ALA A 24 -1.72 9.53 5.65
CA ALA A 24 -2.10 10.65 6.52
C ALA A 24 -0.87 11.38 7.09
N ALA A 25 0.16 10.65 7.50
CA ALA A 25 1.41 11.21 7.99
C ALA A 25 2.12 12.06 6.92
N TYR A 26 2.06 11.66 5.64
CA TYR A 26 2.54 12.48 4.54
C TYR A 26 1.85 13.84 4.49
N PHE A 27 0.51 13.89 4.55
CA PHE A 27 -0.24 15.15 4.54
C PHE A 27 0.02 16.01 5.77
N LEU A 28 0.12 15.39 6.95
CA LEU A 28 0.50 16.11 8.18
C LEU A 28 1.89 16.73 8.05
N ALA A 29 2.86 15.98 7.52
CA ALA A 29 4.21 16.49 7.27
C ALA A 29 4.19 17.63 6.24
N LEU A 30 3.43 17.48 5.15
CA LEU A 30 3.28 18.50 4.11
C LEU A 30 2.69 19.80 4.69
N PHE A 31 1.60 19.71 5.46
CA PHE A 31 0.96 20.87 6.09
C PHE A 31 1.82 21.51 7.18
N SER A 32 2.69 20.73 7.84
CA SER A 32 3.66 21.26 8.80
C SER A 32 4.86 21.94 8.14
N SER A 33 5.14 21.58 6.88
CA SER A 33 6.23 22.17 6.11
C SER A 33 5.80 23.51 5.52
N SER A 34 6.73 24.46 5.42
CA SER A 34 6.49 25.74 4.72
C SER A 34 6.59 25.62 3.21
N ASN A 35 6.80 24.41 2.67
CA ASN A 35 6.98 24.19 1.24
C ASN A 35 5.63 24.30 0.54
N SER A 36 5.54 25.14 -0.48
CA SER A 36 4.35 25.19 -1.32
C SER A 36 4.35 24.01 -2.31
N ILE A 37 3.19 23.40 -2.52
CA ILE A 37 3.05 22.26 -3.44
C ILE A 37 3.44 22.66 -4.88
N ASP A 38 3.30 23.95 -5.22
CA ASP A 38 3.61 24.51 -6.53
C ASP A 38 5.11 24.69 -6.79
N GLU A 39 5.98 24.51 -5.78
CA GLU A 39 7.44 24.64 -5.94
C GLU A 39 8.06 23.56 -6.83
N SER A 40 7.46 22.37 -6.89
CA SER A 40 8.03 21.25 -7.64
C SER A 40 6.97 20.33 -8.21
N THR A 41 7.08 20.04 -9.51
CA THR A 41 6.26 19.03 -10.18
C THR A 41 6.36 17.66 -9.52
N CYS A 42 7.53 17.30 -8.95
CA CYS A 42 7.70 16.03 -8.24
C CYS A 42 6.86 15.99 -6.96
N LEU A 43 6.84 17.08 -6.19
CA LEU A 43 6.03 17.18 -4.97
C LEU A 43 4.54 17.19 -5.29
N PHE A 44 4.13 17.91 -6.34
CA PHE A 44 2.76 17.90 -6.83
C PHE A 44 2.29 16.49 -7.23
N MET A 45 3.10 15.78 -8.04
CA MET A 45 2.77 14.41 -8.46
C MET A 45 2.73 13.43 -7.28
N SER A 46 3.70 13.51 -6.36
CA SER A 46 3.68 12.74 -5.11
C SER A 46 2.39 12.99 -4.32
N THR A 47 2.02 14.26 -4.15
CA THR A 47 0.82 14.66 -3.40
C THR A 47 -0.46 14.13 -4.05
N LEU A 48 -0.57 14.23 -5.37
CA LEU A 48 -1.72 13.72 -6.12
C LEU A 48 -1.87 12.19 -5.93
N LEU A 49 -0.76 11.46 -5.99
CA LEU A 49 -0.76 10.01 -5.81
C LEU A 49 -1.09 9.61 -4.36
N PHE A 50 -0.54 10.30 -3.36
CA PHE A 50 -0.92 10.09 -1.96
C PHE A 50 -2.40 10.43 -1.71
N ALA A 51 -2.93 11.47 -2.35
CA ALA A 51 -4.34 11.85 -2.27
C ALA A 51 -5.27 10.77 -2.85
N ALA A 52 -4.83 10.07 -3.90
CA ALA A 52 -5.56 8.94 -4.45
C ALA A 52 -5.42 7.67 -3.59
N CYS A 53 -4.23 7.39 -3.05
CA CYS A 53 -3.97 6.20 -2.24
C CYS A 53 -4.69 6.23 -0.89
N PHE A 54 -4.75 7.39 -0.25
CA PHE A 54 -5.31 7.54 1.09
C PHE A 54 -6.76 7.05 1.23
N PRO A 55 -7.73 7.49 0.40
CA PRO A 55 -9.10 6.98 0.47
C PRO A 55 -9.19 5.50 0.08
N MET A 56 -8.35 5.02 -0.85
CA MET A 56 -8.33 3.59 -1.23
C MET A 56 -7.91 2.69 -0.05
N PHE A 57 -6.78 2.99 0.59
CA PHE A 57 -6.32 2.19 1.74
C PHE A 57 -7.23 2.33 2.94
N THR A 58 -7.83 3.50 3.16
CA THR A 58 -8.83 3.72 4.20
C THR A 58 -10.08 2.88 3.95
N ALA A 59 -10.59 2.85 2.71
CA ALA A 59 -11.72 2.01 2.34
C ALA A 59 -11.41 0.51 2.52
N PHE A 60 -10.21 0.07 2.14
CA PHE A 60 -9.79 -1.32 2.36
C PHE A 60 -9.67 -1.65 3.85
N ALA A 61 -9.13 -0.74 4.67
CA ALA A 61 -9.04 -0.92 6.11
C ALA A 61 -10.45 -1.03 6.74
N ILE A 62 -11.37 -0.12 6.40
CA ILE A 62 -12.75 -0.14 6.88
C ILE A 62 -13.46 -1.43 6.45
N ALA A 63 -13.32 -1.85 5.20
CA ALA A 63 -13.87 -3.11 4.72
C ALA A 63 -13.36 -4.30 5.55
N HIS A 64 -12.06 -4.33 5.87
CA HIS A 64 -11.46 -5.37 6.73
C HIS A 64 -11.76 -5.18 8.23
N VAL A 65 -12.30 -4.05 8.66
CA VAL A 65 -12.84 -3.91 10.02
C VAL A 65 -14.26 -4.48 10.05
N HIS A 66 -15.12 -4.03 9.12
CA HIS A 66 -16.51 -4.45 9.08
C HIS A 66 -16.70 -5.94 8.84
N ILE A 67 -15.94 -6.55 7.94
CA ILE A 67 -16.02 -8.00 7.73
C ILE A 67 -15.62 -8.76 9.02
N ALA A 68 -14.72 -8.20 9.85
CA ALA A 68 -14.32 -8.80 11.12
C ALA A 68 -15.41 -8.68 12.18
N GLU A 69 -16.16 -7.57 12.17
CA GLU A 69 -17.22 -7.28 13.14
C GLU A 69 -18.53 -8.02 12.84
N ILE A 70 -18.84 -8.24 11.57
CA ILE A 70 -20.11 -8.87 11.15
C ILE A 70 -20.04 -10.41 11.22
N ASP A 71 -18.88 -10.97 11.58
CA ASP A 71 -18.64 -12.43 11.70
C ASP A 71 -19.16 -13.20 10.47
N LEU A 72 -18.98 -12.59 9.28
CA LEU A 72 -19.41 -13.13 8.00
C LEU A 72 -18.76 -14.50 7.78
N SER A 73 -19.54 -15.45 7.25
CA SER A 73 -18.98 -16.76 6.93
C SER A 73 -17.84 -16.62 5.92
N VAL A 74 -16.79 -17.41 6.13
CA VAL A 74 -15.55 -17.39 5.32
C VAL A 74 -15.85 -17.45 3.82
N GLU A 75 -16.85 -18.27 3.42
CA GLU A 75 -17.27 -18.42 2.01
C GLU A 75 -17.85 -17.14 1.40
N GLN A 76 -18.61 -16.34 2.17
CA GLN A 76 -19.13 -15.06 1.69
C GLN A 76 -18.01 -14.02 1.58
N CYS A 77 -17.05 -14.08 2.50
CA CYS A 77 -15.87 -13.23 2.51
C CYS A 77 -14.97 -13.50 1.29
N GLU A 78 -14.67 -14.77 1.00
CA GLU A 78 -13.89 -15.17 -0.17
C GLU A 78 -14.57 -14.78 -1.49
N LYS A 79 -15.90 -14.83 -1.56
CA LYS A 79 -16.63 -14.44 -2.78
C LYS A 79 -16.53 -12.94 -3.07
N VAL A 80 -16.46 -12.10 -2.04
CA VAL A 80 -16.32 -10.64 -2.16
C VAL A 80 -14.86 -10.24 -2.38
N LEU A 81 -13.93 -10.76 -1.57
CA LEU A 81 -12.49 -10.45 -1.66
C LEU A 81 -11.78 -11.14 -2.83
N GLY A 82 -12.29 -12.29 -3.26
CA GLY A 82 -11.79 -13.04 -4.42
C GLY A 82 -12.23 -12.46 -5.77
N SER A 83 -13.04 -11.40 -5.77
CA SER A 83 -13.38 -10.68 -6.99
C SER A 83 -12.10 -10.14 -7.66
N GLN A 84 -11.93 -10.46 -8.95
CA GLN A 84 -10.82 -9.95 -9.74
C GLN A 84 -10.70 -8.42 -9.70
N LEU A 85 -11.83 -7.73 -9.50
CA LEU A 85 -11.88 -6.28 -9.41
C LEU A 85 -11.16 -5.79 -8.14
N VAL A 86 -11.42 -6.41 -6.98
CA VAL A 86 -10.77 -6.06 -5.71
C VAL A 86 -9.25 -6.32 -5.80
N SER A 87 -8.85 -7.48 -6.34
CA SER A 87 -7.43 -7.80 -6.53
C SER A 87 -6.71 -6.83 -7.48
N LYS A 88 -7.39 -6.35 -8.53
CA LYS A 88 -6.84 -5.33 -9.44
C LYS A 88 -6.71 -3.97 -8.73
N MET A 89 -7.72 -3.57 -7.98
CA MET A 89 -7.69 -2.30 -7.22
C MET A 89 -6.57 -2.30 -6.18
N VAL A 90 -6.41 -3.37 -5.41
CA VAL A 90 -5.33 -3.49 -4.42
C VAL A 90 -3.96 -3.35 -5.10
N ARG A 91 -3.72 -4.08 -6.20
CA ARG A 91 -2.46 -3.97 -6.95
C ARG A 91 -2.22 -2.55 -7.48
N LEU A 92 -3.27 -1.91 -7.98
CA LEU A 92 -3.20 -0.53 -8.45
C LEU A 92 -2.84 0.43 -7.29
N SER A 93 -3.45 0.28 -6.11
CA SER A 93 -3.13 1.12 -4.95
C SER A 93 -1.67 0.96 -4.50
N PHE A 94 -1.13 -0.26 -4.47
CA PHE A 94 0.29 -0.47 -4.17
C PHE A 94 1.22 0.13 -5.24
N PHE A 95 0.84 0.02 -6.52
CA PHE A 95 1.59 0.64 -7.61
C PHE A 95 1.59 2.17 -7.46
N LEU A 96 0.43 2.78 -7.25
CA LEU A 96 0.32 4.22 -7.02
C LEU A 96 1.15 4.67 -5.82
N LEU A 97 1.12 3.91 -4.71
CA LEU A 97 1.92 4.21 -3.53
C LEU A 97 3.43 4.14 -3.81
N PHE A 98 3.88 3.14 -4.58
CA PHE A 98 5.28 3.03 -4.98
C PHE A 98 5.74 4.28 -5.76
N PHE A 99 4.94 4.73 -6.73
CA PHE A 99 5.26 5.96 -7.47
C PHE A 99 5.16 7.21 -6.59
N ALA A 100 4.19 7.28 -5.68
CA ALA A 100 4.07 8.39 -4.74
C ALA A 100 5.36 8.57 -3.94
N VAL A 101 5.89 7.47 -3.38
CA VAL A 101 7.16 7.48 -2.65
C VAL A 101 8.35 7.78 -3.58
N ALA A 102 8.38 7.24 -4.79
CA ALA A 102 9.46 7.52 -5.74
C ALA A 102 9.53 9.02 -6.10
N PHE A 103 8.40 9.65 -6.41
CA PHE A 103 8.33 11.09 -6.69
C PHE A 103 8.66 11.93 -5.45
N LEU A 104 8.27 11.48 -4.26
CA LEU A 104 8.66 12.12 -3.01
C LEU A 104 10.18 12.09 -2.81
N MET A 105 10.82 10.95 -3.04
CA MET A 105 12.28 10.84 -2.98
C MET A 105 12.94 11.72 -4.04
N ALA A 106 12.38 11.78 -5.25
CA ALA A 106 12.88 12.61 -6.34
C ALA A 106 12.81 14.11 -6.03
N PHE A 107 11.80 14.55 -5.27
CA PHE A 107 11.70 15.92 -4.78
C PHE A 107 12.90 16.31 -3.91
N PHE A 108 13.37 15.41 -3.05
CA PHE A 108 14.56 15.65 -2.23
C PHE A 108 15.87 15.49 -3.01
N SER A 109 16.01 14.41 -3.78
CA SER A 109 17.18 14.15 -4.61
C SER A 109 16.92 13.04 -5.61
N PHE A 110 17.34 13.25 -6.86
CA PHE A 110 17.31 12.22 -7.89
C PHE A 110 18.08 10.94 -7.48
N TRP A 111 19.18 11.09 -6.73
CA TRP A 111 19.96 9.95 -6.24
C TRP A 111 19.19 9.12 -5.21
N PHE A 112 18.37 9.76 -4.36
CA PHE A 112 17.51 9.03 -3.42
C PHE A 112 16.42 8.25 -4.13
N MET A 113 15.84 8.80 -5.19
CA MET A 113 14.90 8.08 -6.05
C MET A 113 15.55 6.85 -6.69
N LEU A 114 16.76 6.99 -7.26
CA LEU A 114 17.48 5.84 -7.84
C LEU A 114 17.78 4.77 -6.81
N LEU A 115 18.28 5.15 -5.63
CA LEU A 115 18.56 4.21 -4.55
C LEU A 115 17.29 3.48 -4.10
N PHE A 116 16.17 4.19 -3.98
CA PHE A 116 14.86 3.62 -3.67
C PHE A 116 14.44 2.57 -4.71
N ILE A 117 14.51 2.90 -6.00
CA ILE A 117 14.13 1.98 -7.09
C ILE A 117 15.02 0.74 -7.10
N ILE A 118 16.35 0.91 -7.01
CA ILE A 118 17.30 -0.21 -6.99
C ILE A 118 17.02 -1.12 -5.79
N THR A 119 16.86 -0.55 -4.60
CA THR A 119 16.58 -1.31 -3.38
C THR A 119 15.25 -2.05 -3.47
N ALA A 120 14.21 -1.42 -4.00
CA ALA A 120 12.92 -2.06 -4.20
C ALA A 120 12.99 -3.25 -5.18
N ILE A 121 13.71 -3.10 -6.29
CA ILE A 121 13.95 -4.19 -7.26
C ILE A 121 14.70 -5.33 -6.59
N LEU A 122 15.78 -5.05 -5.85
CA LEU A 122 16.55 -6.06 -5.13
C LEU A 122 15.72 -6.82 -4.10
N CYS A 123 14.88 -6.11 -3.33
CA CYS A 123 13.95 -6.73 -2.41
C CYS A 123 12.97 -7.66 -3.13
N PHE A 124 12.38 -7.20 -4.24
CA PHE A 124 11.43 -7.99 -5.02
C PHE A 124 12.07 -9.25 -5.61
N VAL A 125 13.26 -9.13 -6.20
CA VAL A 125 14.02 -10.27 -6.74
C VAL A 125 14.38 -11.26 -5.63
N SER A 126 14.90 -10.77 -4.50
CA SER A 126 15.28 -11.61 -3.36
C SER A 126 14.08 -12.37 -2.80
N PHE A 127 12.93 -11.70 -2.69
CA PHE A 127 11.69 -12.33 -2.23
C PHE A 127 11.18 -13.36 -3.24
N GLY A 128 11.28 -13.07 -4.54
CA GLY A 128 10.95 -14.03 -5.61
C GLY A 128 11.79 -15.29 -5.55
N VAL A 129 13.11 -15.15 -5.38
CA VAL A 129 14.03 -16.29 -5.21
C VAL A 129 13.68 -17.09 -3.95
N LEU A 130 13.35 -16.42 -2.85
CA LEU A 130 12.96 -17.08 -1.60
C LEU A 130 11.66 -17.90 -1.76
N ILE A 131 10.64 -17.33 -2.42
CA ILE A 131 9.39 -18.05 -2.70
C ILE A 131 9.63 -19.28 -3.59
N LEU A 132 10.46 -19.15 -4.64
CA LEU A 132 10.80 -20.28 -5.50
C LEU A 132 11.46 -21.41 -4.70
N LYS A 133 12.45 -21.08 -3.85
CA LYS A 133 13.10 -22.07 -2.98
C LYS A 133 12.15 -22.73 -2.00
N LEU A 134 11.20 -21.98 -1.42
CA LEU A 134 10.18 -22.54 -0.53
C LEU A 134 9.19 -23.47 -1.25
N ARG A 135 9.01 -23.32 -2.56
CA ARG A 135 8.12 -24.18 -3.35
C ARG A 135 8.78 -25.51 -3.70
N GLU A 136 10.11 -25.54 -3.78
CA GLU A 136 10.90 -26.73 -4.12
C GLU A 136 11.25 -27.58 -2.89
N ALA A 137 11.07 -27.05 -1.67
CA ALA A 137 11.30 -27.72 -0.38
C ALA A 137 10.03 -28.41 0.15
#